data_AF-A0A4R5XKT5-F1
#
_entry.id   AF-A0A4R5XKT5-F1
#
_cell.length_a   1.000
_cell.length_b   1.000
_cell.length_c   1.000
_cell.angle_alpha   90.00
_cell.angle_beta   90.00
_cell.angle_gamma   90.00
#
_symmetry.space_group_name_H-M   'P 1'
#
loop_
_entity.id
_entity.type
_entity.pdbx_description
1 polymer ?
#
loop_
_entity_poly.entity_id
_entity_poly.type
_entity_poly.pdbx_seq_one_letter_code
_entity_poly.pdbx_strand_id
1 'polypeptide(L)'
;MKKISLTFTTFMTALIVLGACTNTSAEEEETEDNQTIEKISPTNTSGSSDAGAGGEDSVTLKEMDNFYVGDSQDTQSLIHSFIPHESANTPVVMVPGLGLGANIYESTPDHRNGWAYYFAQAGYPVYTVDTSDLASAGLSESESSTSMSKWDSQSIWQRWGLGSASDEPYPDGQFPADSFEQFYASIPMQISTGGGSDSTGNSENVRGGKGQDAGGGGTSRVNPQEVDNMISLLEDKGPALLMVHSMGGEIGYEVARQRPDLVKGLIAIEPVGSPTDEEEVEDTFAEIPYLAVYGDYLESRNQVSRLEAVQTTVDMINENGGTGEVLELTEEGINGNSHLLMVDKNNHEISSQIIDWLDRVEIESGFK
;
A
#
# COMPACT_ATOMS: atom_id res chain seq x y z
N MET A 1 49.20 16.11 58.72
CA MET A 1 48.86 17.37 59.45
C MET A 1 47.57 17.93 58.86
N LYS A 2 46.56 18.20 59.72
CA LYS A 2 45.25 18.89 59.49
C LYS A 2 44.28 18.24 58.48
N LYS A 3 42.95 18.19 58.67
CA LYS A 3 41.96 18.15 59.78
C LYS A 3 40.58 18.23 59.09
N ILE A 4 39.59 17.39 59.47
CA ILE A 4 38.13 17.69 59.63
C ILE A 4 37.29 17.79 58.32
N SER A 5 36.03 17.32 58.12
CA SER A 5 34.90 16.75 58.91
C SER A 5 33.98 15.95 57.92
N LEU A 6 33.46 14.73 58.19
CA LEU A 6 32.16 14.35 58.82
C LEU A 6 30.91 15.07 58.24
N THR A 7 29.83 14.43 57.74
CA THR A 7 28.81 13.56 58.43
C THR A 7 27.83 13.00 57.35
N PHE A 8 27.52 11.69 57.21
CA PHE A 8 26.38 10.89 57.77
C PHE A 8 24.99 11.58 57.62
N THR A 9 23.85 11.03 57.16
CA THR A 9 23.25 9.67 57.25
C THR A 9 21.97 9.59 56.37
N THR A 10 21.69 8.37 55.89
CA THR A 10 20.44 7.66 55.47
C THR A 10 19.04 8.29 55.64
N PHE A 11 18.10 7.91 54.75
CA PHE A 11 16.69 7.46 54.94
C PHE A 11 15.97 7.52 53.56
N MET A 12 14.93 6.78 53.16
CA MET A 12 14.21 5.57 53.57
C MET A 12 13.15 5.35 52.47
N THR A 13 12.90 4.10 52.10
CA THR A 13 11.85 3.65 51.17
C THR A 13 10.45 3.82 51.77
N ALA A 14 9.44 4.21 50.96
CA ALA A 14 8.04 3.77 51.15
C ALA A 14 7.12 4.06 49.93
N LEU A 15 6.40 3.01 49.54
CA LEU A 15 5.20 2.92 48.68
C LEU A 15 4.01 3.74 49.21
N ILE A 16 3.17 4.30 48.31
CA ILE A 16 1.70 4.54 48.48
C ILE A 16 1.09 4.53 47.04
N VAL A 17 0.32 3.54 46.58
CA VAL A 17 -1.13 3.18 46.77
C VAL A 17 -2.15 4.19 46.20
N LEU A 18 -2.98 3.67 45.27
CA LEU A 18 -4.15 4.26 44.61
C LEU A 18 -5.25 4.73 45.57
N GLY A 19 -6.03 5.74 45.16
CA GLY A 19 -7.31 6.08 45.78
C GLY A 19 -8.02 7.25 45.11
N ALA A 20 -9.13 6.97 44.43
CA ALA A 20 -10.03 7.94 43.81
C ALA A 20 -11.06 8.51 44.82
N CYS A 21 -11.65 9.66 44.42
CA CYS A 21 -12.92 10.26 44.87
C CYS A 21 -12.98 10.89 46.28
N THR A 22 -13.18 12.21 46.36
CA THR A 22 -14.50 12.84 46.65
C THR A 22 -14.38 14.35 46.93
N ASN A 23 -15.40 15.08 46.48
CA ASN A 23 -15.64 16.53 46.64
C ASN A 23 -15.73 17.00 48.10
N THR A 24 -15.33 18.25 48.35
CA THR A 24 -16.05 19.18 49.24
C THR A 24 -15.76 20.62 48.83
N SER A 25 -16.86 21.38 48.82
CA SER A 25 -17.15 22.72 48.30
C SER A 25 -16.93 23.86 49.31
N ALA A 26 -16.70 25.07 48.79
CA ALA A 26 -17.22 26.38 49.24
C ALA A 26 -16.66 27.46 48.27
N GLU A 27 -17.39 27.92 47.25
CA GLU A 27 -18.49 28.93 47.20
C GLU A 27 -18.00 30.37 46.96
N GLU A 28 -18.83 31.09 46.18
CA GLU A 28 -18.78 32.49 45.65
C GLU A 28 -18.11 32.63 44.25
N GLU A 29 -18.73 33.17 43.19
CA GLU A 29 -20.05 33.78 42.97
C GLU A 29 -20.32 33.78 41.44
N GLU A 30 -21.59 33.71 41.03
CA GLU A 30 -22.06 33.51 39.66
C GLU A 30 -21.93 34.76 38.74
N THR A 31 -21.53 34.52 37.49
CA THR A 31 -22.10 35.24 36.32
C THR A 31 -22.34 34.23 35.20
N GLU A 32 -23.60 33.94 34.92
CA GLU A 32 -24.05 33.13 33.78
C GLU A 32 -23.73 33.84 32.46
N ASP A 33 -22.97 33.18 31.57
CA ASP A 33 -23.05 33.44 30.13
C ASP A 33 -23.24 32.09 29.43
N ASN A 34 -24.46 31.85 29.00
CA ASN A 34 -24.93 30.61 28.40
C ASN A 34 -24.56 30.59 26.92
N GLN A 35 -23.34 30.16 26.60
CA GLN A 35 -22.97 29.83 25.22
C GLN A 35 -23.24 28.34 24.95
N THR A 36 -24.37 28.12 24.27
CA THR A 36 -24.62 26.92 23.48
C THR A 36 -23.40 26.55 22.64
N ILE A 37 -22.84 25.35 22.86
CA ILE A 37 -21.85 24.77 21.94
C ILE A 37 -22.57 24.49 20.63
N GLU A 38 -22.43 25.40 19.66
CA GLU A 38 -22.79 25.11 18.28
C GLU A 38 -21.87 24.00 17.76
N LYS A 39 -22.51 23.00 17.17
CA LYS A 39 -21.91 21.90 16.43
C LYS A 39 -21.06 22.52 15.30
N ILE A 40 -19.74 22.52 15.46
CA ILE A 40 -18.82 22.99 14.42
C ILE A 40 -18.87 21.99 13.27
N SER A 41 -19.68 22.28 12.26
CA SER A 41 -19.54 21.69 10.94
C SER A 41 -18.26 22.24 10.30
N PRO A 42 -17.42 21.39 9.67
CA PRO A 42 -16.24 21.88 8.97
C PRO A 42 -16.70 22.72 7.76
N THR A 43 -16.46 24.02 7.83
CA THR A 43 -16.59 24.92 6.67
C THR A 43 -15.43 24.69 5.73
N ASN A 44 -15.72 24.16 4.54
CA ASN A 44 -14.81 24.17 3.40
C ASN A 44 -14.42 25.62 3.05
N THR A 45 -13.20 26.01 3.40
CA THR A 45 -12.57 27.20 2.83
C THR A 45 -11.84 26.79 1.56
N SER A 46 -12.47 27.04 0.41
CA SER A 46 -11.84 26.99 -0.91
C SER A 46 -10.87 28.16 -1.05
N GLY A 47 -9.60 27.91 -0.74
CA GLY A 47 -8.49 28.76 -1.12
C GLY A 47 -8.11 28.48 -2.57
N SER A 48 -8.67 29.26 -3.51
CA SER A 48 -8.23 29.29 -4.90
C SER A 48 -6.83 29.92 -4.99
N SER A 49 -5.85 29.12 -5.41
CA SER A 49 -4.67 29.61 -6.13
C SER A 49 -4.57 28.84 -7.43
N ASP A 50 -5.19 29.41 -8.45
CA ASP A 50 -5.07 29.02 -9.84
C ASP A 50 -3.62 29.20 -10.32
N ALA A 51 -2.98 28.08 -10.68
CA ALA A 51 -1.82 28.05 -11.55
C ALA A 51 -1.85 26.73 -12.36
N GLY A 52 -2.71 26.69 -13.38
CA GLY A 52 -2.37 26.05 -14.65
C GLY A 52 -2.75 24.59 -14.85
N ALA A 53 -4.06 24.32 -14.98
CA ALA A 53 -4.71 23.41 -15.95
C ALA A 53 -6.14 23.14 -15.49
N GLY A 54 -7.06 24.08 -15.71
CA GLY A 54 -8.48 23.91 -15.40
C GLY A 54 -9.31 23.76 -16.66
N GLY A 55 -10.10 22.68 -16.73
CA GLY A 55 -11.18 22.52 -17.70
C GLY A 55 -11.86 21.14 -17.66
N GLU A 56 -12.88 21.02 -16.80
CA GLU A 56 -14.05 20.09 -16.85
C GLU A 56 -14.10 18.78 -16.04
N ASP A 57 -13.01 18.11 -15.63
CA ASP A 57 -13.14 16.77 -15.00
C ASP A 57 -12.69 16.67 -13.53
N SER A 58 -13.17 17.53 -12.62
CA SER A 58 -12.93 17.31 -11.18
C SER A 58 -13.88 16.25 -10.63
N VAL A 59 -13.35 15.18 -10.03
CA VAL A 59 -14.18 14.15 -9.38
C VAL A 59 -14.79 14.69 -8.10
N THR A 60 -16.11 14.55 -7.94
CA THR A 60 -16.76 14.69 -6.64
C THR A 60 -17.02 13.30 -6.08
N LEU A 61 -16.40 12.97 -4.96
CA LEU A 61 -16.59 11.69 -4.29
C LEU A 61 -17.84 11.73 -3.41
N LYS A 62 -18.61 10.64 -3.43
CA LYS A 62 -19.69 10.38 -2.46
C LYS A 62 -19.13 10.13 -1.08
N GLU A 63 -18.03 9.40 -1.01
CA GLU A 63 -17.38 9.01 0.22
C GLU A 63 -15.87 9.00 0.01
N MET A 64 -15.18 9.55 0.99
CA MET A 64 -13.74 9.38 1.19
C MET A 64 -13.56 9.15 2.69
N ASP A 65 -13.23 7.93 3.07
CA ASP A 65 -13.17 7.51 4.48
C ASP A 65 -12.01 6.53 4.72
N ASN A 66 -11.61 6.40 5.98
CA ASN A 66 -10.56 5.50 6.42
C ASN A 66 -11.13 4.53 7.46
N PHE A 67 -10.95 3.23 7.23
CA PHE A 67 -11.41 2.19 8.15
C PHE A 67 -10.40 1.06 8.25
N TYR A 68 -10.53 0.24 9.29
CA TYR A 68 -9.66 -0.90 9.52
C TYR A 68 -10.38 -2.20 9.18
N VAL A 69 -9.63 -3.16 8.64
CA VAL A 69 -10.09 -4.53 8.39
C VAL A 69 -9.17 -5.50 9.11
N GLY A 70 -9.74 -6.37 9.93
CA GLY A 70 -9.01 -7.34 10.77
C GLY A 70 -9.59 -7.42 12.18
N ASP A 71 -9.24 -8.47 12.89
CA ASP A 71 -9.87 -8.81 14.19
C ASP A 71 -9.19 -8.15 15.41
N SER A 72 -7.96 -7.66 15.27
CA SER A 72 -7.25 -6.96 16.34
C SER A 72 -6.41 -5.80 15.84
N GLN A 73 -6.14 -4.86 16.75
CA GLN A 73 -5.41 -3.61 16.47
C GLN A 73 -4.04 -3.82 15.82
N ASP A 74 -3.45 -4.99 16.05
CA ASP A 74 -2.12 -5.32 15.60
C ASP A 74 -2.19 -6.13 14.29
N THR A 75 -3.23 -6.91 14.05
CA THR A 75 -3.35 -7.71 12.82
C THR A 75 -4.12 -7.03 11.70
N GLN A 76 -4.70 -5.85 11.93
CA GLN A 76 -5.55 -5.16 10.96
C GLN A 76 -4.76 -4.44 9.85
N SER A 77 -5.38 -4.31 8.68
CA SER A 77 -4.96 -3.41 7.60
C SER A 77 -5.75 -2.11 7.68
N LEU A 78 -5.14 -0.99 7.28
CA LEU A 78 -5.83 0.29 7.13
C LEU A 78 -6.24 0.47 5.67
N ILE A 79 -7.51 0.79 5.45
CA ILE A 79 -8.11 0.96 4.12
C ILE A 79 -8.55 2.40 3.95
N HIS A 80 -8.18 3.03 2.84
CA HIS A 80 -8.75 4.31 2.43
C HIS A 80 -9.69 4.10 1.24
N SER A 81 -10.90 4.65 1.33
CA SER A 81 -11.92 4.53 0.27
C SER A 81 -12.02 5.80 -0.56
N PHE A 82 -12.21 5.64 -1.86
CA PHE A 82 -12.54 6.71 -2.81
C PHE A 82 -13.75 6.26 -3.62
N ILE A 83 -14.95 6.67 -3.20
CA ILE A 83 -16.20 6.18 -3.77
C ILE A 83 -16.87 7.29 -4.60
N PRO A 84 -17.04 7.11 -5.92
CA PRO A 84 -17.76 8.08 -6.75
C PRO A 84 -19.28 8.06 -6.48
N HIS A 85 -19.99 9.12 -6.87
CA HIS A 85 -21.44 9.25 -6.67
C HIS A 85 -22.29 8.23 -7.42
N GLU A 86 -21.89 7.93 -8.64
CA GLU A 86 -22.52 6.91 -9.48
C GLU A 86 -21.43 5.91 -9.83
N SER A 87 -21.69 4.64 -9.54
CA SER A 87 -20.79 3.56 -9.93
C SER A 87 -21.59 2.31 -10.21
N ALA A 88 -21.33 1.73 -11.38
CA ALA A 88 -21.71 0.37 -11.74
C ALA A 88 -20.46 -0.50 -11.95
N ASN A 89 -19.27 0.06 -11.76
CA ASN A 89 -18.03 -0.64 -12.02
C ASN A 89 -17.64 -1.53 -10.85
N THR A 90 -16.91 -2.59 -11.15
CA THR A 90 -16.31 -3.47 -10.15
C THR A 90 -15.34 -2.68 -9.26
N PRO A 91 -15.37 -2.81 -7.93
CA PRO A 91 -14.38 -2.14 -7.08
C PRO A 91 -12.94 -2.53 -7.43
N VAL A 92 -11.99 -1.62 -7.18
CA VAL A 92 -10.55 -1.85 -7.33
C VAL A 92 -9.88 -1.76 -5.97
N VAL A 93 -9.20 -2.81 -5.55
CA VAL A 93 -8.35 -2.82 -4.34
C VAL A 93 -6.89 -2.73 -4.76
N MET A 94 -6.19 -1.69 -4.31
CA MET A 94 -4.79 -1.41 -4.64
C MET A 94 -3.88 -1.80 -3.47
N VAL A 95 -3.08 -2.86 -3.67
CA VAL A 95 -2.22 -3.47 -2.64
C VAL A 95 -0.76 -3.10 -2.93
N PRO A 96 -0.06 -2.41 -2.01
CA PRO A 96 1.32 -1.97 -2.22
C PRO A 96 2.34 -3.11 -2.05
N GLY A 97 3.57 -2.83 -2.48
CA GLY A 97 4.72 -3.70 -2.24
C GLY A 97 5.35 -3.55 -0.85
N LEU A 98 6.36 -4.39 -0.58
CA LEU A 98 7.10 -4.41 0.70
C LEU A 98 7.53 -3.01 1.15
N GLY A 99 7.06 -2.59 2.33
CA GLY A 99 7.46 -1.34 2.96
C GLY A 99 6.95 -0.08 2.25
N LEU A 100 5.95 -0.19 1.37
CA LEU A 100 5.23 0.92 0.77
C LEU A 100 3.78 0.90 1.28
N GLY A 101 3.15 2.06 1.37
CA GLY A 101 1.75 2.18 1.81
C GLY A 101 0.80 2.58 0.68
N ALA A 102 -0.47 2.70 1.03
CA ALA A 102 -1.56 3.20 0.21
C ALA A 102 -1.22 4.53 -0.49
N ASN A 103 -0.40 5.36 0.17
CA ASN A 103 -0.02 6.69 -0.28
C ASN A 103 0.60 6.72 -1.69
N ILE A 104 1.24 5.63 -2.15
CA ILE A 104 1.82 5.58 -3.51
C ILE A 104 0.75 5.66 -4.62
N TYR A 105 -0.49 5.31 -4.29
CA TYR A 105 -1.62 5.34 -5.22
C TYR A 105 -2.46 6.61 -5.12
N GLU A 106 -2.34 7.38 -4.04
CA GLU A 106 -3.29 8.46 -3.72
C GLU A 106 -2.86 9.81 -4.27
N SER A 107 -1.58 10.14 -4.11
CA SER A 107 -0.98 11.37 -4.61
C SER A 107 0.50 11.17 -4.88
N THR A 108 1.02 11.86 -5.89
CA THR A 108 2.44 11.80 -6.21
C THR A 108 3.22 12.77 -5.32
N PRO A 109 4.52 12.53 -5.05
CA PRO A 109 5.34 13.38 -4.18
C PRO A 109 5.56 14.78 -4.78
N ASP A 110 5.28 14.98 -6.07
CA ASP A 110 5.25 16.25 -6.80
C ASP A 110 3.84 16.82 -7.01
N HIS A 111 2.87 16.40 -6.18
CA HIS A 111 1.51 16.96 -6.07
C HIS A 111 0.59 16.75 -7.28
N ARG A 112 0.87 15.74 -8.12
CA ARG A 112 -0.08 15.28 -9.14
C ARG A 112 -1.04 14.27 -8.55
N ASN A 113 -2.13 14.02 -9.27
CA ASN A 113 -3.08 12.99 -8.94
C ASN A 113 -2.43 11.60 -9.02
N GLY A 114 -2.72 10.75 -8.04
CA GLY A 114 -2.38 9.33 -8.07
C GLY A 114 -3.44 8.50 -8.79
N TRP A 115 -3.19 7.21 -8.91
CA TRP A 115 -4.11 6.26 -9.55
C TRP A 115 -5.46 6.14 -8.86
N ALA A 116 -5.55 6.26 -7.52
CA ALA A 116 -6.83 6.25 -6.82
C ALA A 116 -7.78 7.34 -7.34
N TYR A 117 -7.25 8.52 -7.66
CA TYR A 117 -8.01 9.60 -8.29
C TYR A 117 -8.46 9.23 -9.71
N TYR A 118 -7.55 8.77 -10.57
CA TYR A 118 -7.89 8.47 -11.97
C TYR A 118 -8.91 7.32 -12.10
N PHE A 119 -8.82 6.30 -11.24
CA PHE A 119 -9.79 5.22 -11.21
C PHE A 119 -11.15 5.67 -10.67
N ALA A 120 -11.17 6.47 -9.60
CA ALA A 120 -12.42 7.05 -9.11
C ALA A 120 -13.06 8.01 -10.14
N GLN A 121 -12.24 8.72 -10.91
CA GLN A 121 -12.69 9.55 -12.04
C GLN A 121 -13.33 8.72 -13.15
N ALA A 122 -12.78 7.54 -13.43
CA ALA A 122 -13.34 6.57 -14.36
C ALA A 122 -14.56 5.81 -13.79
N GLY A 123 -15.03 6.14 -12.57
CA GLY A 123 -16.24 5.59 -11.98
C GLY A 123 -16.03 4.31 -11.16
N TYR A 124 -14.79 3.88 -10.94
CA TYR A 124 -14.48 2.72 -10.09
C TYR A 124 -14.53 3.12 -8.60
N PRO A 125 -15.19 2.33 -7.72
CA PRO A 125 -14.96 2.42 -6.28
C PRO A 125 -13.53 1.95 -6.00
N VAL A 126 -12.73 2.75 -5.31
CA VAL A 126 -11.31 2.41 -5.04
C VAL A 126 -11.08 2.22 -3.55
N TYR A 127 -10.31 1.19 -3.21
CA TYR A 127 -9.78 0.93 -1.88
C TYR A 127 -8.26 0.81 -1.95
N THR A 128 -7.52 1.70 -1.28
CA THR A 128 -6.06 1.61 -1.15
C THR A 128 -5.70 1.02 0.20
N VAL A 129 -4.64 0.21 0.25
CA VAL A 129 -4.31 -0.61 1.42
C VAL A 129 -2.98 -0.19 2.04
N ASP A 130 -2.99 0.05 3.34
CA ASP A 130 -1.83 -0.05 4.21
C ASP A 130 -1.87 -1.42 4.90
N THR A 131 -0.91 -2.29 4.59
CA THR A 131 -0.87 -3.66 5.08
C THR A 131 -0.57 -3.72 6.59
N SER A 132 -1.00 -4.82 7.23
CA SER A 132 -0.92 -5.06 8.68
C SER A 132 0.50 -5.08 9.28
N ASP A 133 1.53 -5.16 8.45
CA ASP A 133 2.92 -5.04 8.85
C ASP A 133 3.46 -3.60 8.84
N LEU A 134 2.65 -2.62 8.43
CA LEU A 134 2.99 -1.20 8.44
C LEU A 134 2.51 -0.53 9.74
N ALA A 135 3.34 0.35 10.29
CA ALA A 135 2.98 1.12 11.47
C ALA A 135 1.75 2.04 11.25
N SER A 136 1.44 2.40 9.99
CA SER A 136 0.25 3.18 9.65
C SER A 136 -1.05 2.39 9.83
N ALA A 137 -1.01 1.05 9.74
CA ALA A 137 -2.15 0.18 10.01
C ALA A 137 -2.45 -0.01 11.52
N GLY A 138 -1.60 0.55 12.39
CA GLY A 138 -1.75 0.50 13.84
C GLY A 138 -0.65 -0.32 14.51
N LEU A 139 -0.50 -0.11 15.82
CA LEU A 139 0.46 -0.82 16.65
C LEU A 139 -0.22 -1.24 17.95
N SER A 140 0.02 -2.48 18.39
CA SER A 140 -0.25 -2.82 19.79
C SER A 140 0.65 -2.03 20.73
N GLU A 141 0.27 -1.94 22.02
CA GLU A 141 1.14 -1.35 23.05
C GLU A 141 2.52 -2.03 23.10
N SER A 142 2.57 -3.36 22.93
CA SER A 142 3.83 -4.10 22.86
C SER A 142 4.70 -3.68 21.67
N GLU A 143 4.08 -3.46 20.51
CA GLU A 143 4.80 -3.13 19.27
C GLU A 143 5.22 -1.67 19.18
N SER A 144 4.59 -0.79 19.96
CA SER A 144 5.02 0.61 20.10
C SER A 144 6.47 0.74 20.60
N SER A 145 7.02 -0.33 21.18
CA SER A 145 8.40 -0.40 21.68
C SER A 145 9.33 -1.29 20.82
N THR A 146 8.82 -1.85 19.72
CA THR A 146 9.54 -2.79 18.85
C THR A 146 10.40 -2.05 17.82
N SER A 147 11.45 -2.72 17.34
CA SER A 147 12.24 -2.22 16.22
C SER A 147 11.41 -2.10 14.95
N MET A 148 11.57 -0.99 14.26
CA MET A 148 10.96 -0.78 12.95
C MET A 148 12.04 -0.59 11.89
N SER A 149 11.74 -0.99 10.67
CA SER A 149 12.61 -0.83 9.50
C SER A 149 11.92 -0.01 8.43
N LYS A 150 12.73 0.63 7.59
CA LYS A 150 12.29 1.18 6.31
C LYS A 150 13.40 0.99 5.28
N TRP A 151 13.07 1.14 4.01
CA TRP A 151 14.07 1.08 2.94
C TRP A 151 15.18 2.11 3.14
N ASP A 152 16.41 1.71 2.84
CA ASP A 152 17.54 2.64 2.78
C ASP A 152 17.42 3.52 1.53
N SER A 153 17.50 4.84 1.70
CA SER A 153 17.27 5.81 0.62
C SER A 153 18.27 5.66 -0.53
N GLN A 154 19.50 5.26 -0.27
CA GLN A 154 20.51 5.10 -1.33
C GLN A 154 20.24 3.84 -2.14
N SER A 155 19.88 2.74 -1.47
CA SER A 155 19.65 1.44 -2.10
C SER A 155 18.48 1.44 -3.08
N ILE A 156 17.46 2.27 -2.86
CA ILE A 156 16.24 2.27 -3.67
C ILE A 156 16.43 2.92 -5.04
N TRP A 157 17.43 3.79 -5.23
CA TRP A 157 17.66 4.46 -6.51
C TRP A 157 17.87 3.48 -7.66
N GLN A 158 18.87 2.60 -7.54
CA GLN A 158 19.13 1.58 -8.55
C GLN A 158 18.04 0.51 -8.54
N ARG A 159 17.65 0.03 -7.35
CA ARG A 159 16.71 -1.10 -7.22
C ARG A 159 15.35 -0.79 -7.84
N TRP A 160 14.88 0.45 -7.72
CA TRP A 160 13.58 0.88 -8.23
C TRP A 160 13.67 1.67 -9.53
N GLY A 161 14.86 1.80 -10.13
CA GLY A 161 15.00 2.48 -11.42
C GLY A 161 14.81 3.98 -11.37
N LEU A 162 15.08 4.60 -10.22
CA LEU A 162 15.03 6.05 -10.09
C LEU A 162 16.25 6.69 -10.76
N GLY A 163 17.37 5.94 -10.82
CA GLY A 163 18.62 6.41 -11.40
C GLY A 163 19.78 5.41 -11.32
N SER A 164 20.91 5.78 -11.94
CA SER A 164 22.12 4.94 -11.98
C SER A 164 22.87 4.86 -10.66
N ALA A 165 22.63 5.80 -9.74
CA ALA A 165 23.16 5.83 -8.38
C ALA A 165 22.29 6.76 -7.51
N SER A 166 22.62 6.84 -6.22
CA SER A 166 21.99 7.82 -5.32
C SER A 166 22.16 9.23 -5.88
N ASP A 167 21.06 9.97 -5.94
CA ASP A 167 21.00 11.35 -6.45
C ASP A 167 21.45 11.51 -7.92
N GLU A 168 21.46 10.42 -8.69
CA GLU A 168 21.79 10.42 -10.12
C GLU A 168 20.63 9.83 -10.94
N PRO A 169 19.55 10.59 -11.18
CA PRO A 169 18.40 10.11 -11.93
C PRO A 169 18.76 9.75 -13.38
N TYR A 170 18.03 8.78 -13.94
CA TYR A 170 18.16 8.50 -15.36
C TYR A 170 17.76 9.74 -16.18
N PRO A 171 18.49 10.10 -17.24
CA PRO A 171 18.20 11.31 -18.04
C PRO A 171 16.77 11.34 -18.60
N ASP A 172 16.25 10.18 -18.98
CA ASP A 172 14.90 9.92 -19.47
C ASP A 172 13.95 9.40 -18.39
N GLY A 173 14.41 9.31 -17.14
CA GLY A 173 13.64 8.77 -16.01
C GLY A 173 12.33 9.52 -15.75
N GLN A 174 11.27 8.76 -15.50
CA GLN A 174 9.94 9.29 -15.25
C GLN A 174 9.67 9.55 -13.77
N PHE A 175 10.45 8.98 -12.84
CA PHE A 175 10.29 9.31 -11.42
C PHE A 175 10.57 10.83 -11.18
N PRO A 176 9.75 11.54 -10.39
CA PRO A 176 9.96 12.95 -10.07
C PRO A 176 11.11 13.13 -9.06
N ALA A 177 12.35 13.01 -9.53
CA ALA A 177 13.56 12.99 -8.71
C ALA A 177 13.73 14.22 -7.80
N ASP A 178 13.30 15.40 -8.23
CA ASP A 178 13.34 16.63 -7.41
C ASP A 178 12.46 16.53 -6.15
N SER A 179 11.48 15.62 -6.14
CA SER A 179 10.59 15.33 -5.01
C SER A 179 10.97 14.05 -4.26
N PHE A 180 12.19 13.54 -4.45
CA PHE A 180 12.64 12.30 -3.79
C PHE A 180 12.56 12.37 -2.26
N GLU A 181 12.94 13.49 -1.65
CA GLU A 181 12.86 13.65 -0.19
C GLU A 181 11.41 13.57 0.32
N GLN A 182 10.46 14.14 -0.43
CA GLN A 182 9.04 14.06 -0.10
C GLN A 182 8.53 12.62 -0.25
N PHE A 183 8.93 11.93 -1.32
CA PHE A 183 8.62 10.51 -1.50
C PHE A 183 9.19 9.67 -0.36
N TYR A 184 10.47 9.81 -0.05
CA TYR A 184 11.13 9.02 0.98
C TYR A 184 10.59 9.29 2.39
N ALA A 185 10.16 10.51 2.67
CA ALA A 185 9.47 10.87 3.90
C ALA A 185 8.08 10.23 4.03
N SER A 186 7.43 9.92 2.90
CA SER A 186 6.10 9.29 2.85
C SER A 186 6.15 7.76 3.01
N ILE A 187 7.31 7.13 2.89
CA ILE A 187 7.46 5.67 3.07
C ILE A 187 7.18 5.31 4.53
N PRO A 188 6.17 4.47 4.82
CA PRO A 188 5.83 4.09 6.19
C PRO A 188 6.92 3.23 6.83
N MET A 189 6.97 3.24 8.16
CA MET A 189 7.81 2.32 8.92
C MET A 189 7.15 0.94 8.94
N GLN A 190 7.95 -0.10 8.69
CA GLN A 190 7.53 -1.50 8.76
C GLN A 190 7.91 -2.11 10.11
N ILE A 191 7.01 -2.92 10.67
CA ILE A 191 7.16 -3.55 11.98
C ILE A 191 8.09 -4.77 11.85
N SER A 192 9.25 -4.74 12.52
CA SER A 192 10.16 -5.88 12.58
C SER A 192 9.89 -6.69 13.85
N THR A 193 9.40 -7.91 13.72
CA THR A 193 9.22 -8.80 14.87
C THR A 193 10.55 -9.46 15.24
N GLY A 194 11.41 -8.70 15.91
CA GLY A 194 12.53 -9.19 16.73
C GLY A 194 13.18 -10.51 16.32
N GLY A 195 13.95 -10.50 15.23
CA GLY A 195 15.03 -11.46 14.93
C GLY A 195 16.17 -10.67 14.32
N GLY A 196 17.32 -10.60 14.99
CA GLY A 196 18.42 -9.78 14.47
C GLY A 196 19.04 -10.42 13.23
N SER A 197 19.25 -9.65 12.16
CA SER A 197 20.42 -9.78 11.29
C SER A 197 20.57 -8.61 10.30
N ASP A 198 21.79 -8.05 10.31
CA ASP A 198 22.60 -7.43 9.26
C ASP A 198 21.97 -6.73 8.03
N SER A 199 22.61 -5.59 7.74
CA SER A 199 22.33 -4.59 6.70
C SER A 199 22.55 -5.06 5.24
N THR A 200 22.08 -6.24 4.87
CA THR A 200 22.25 -6.81 3.50
C THR A 200 20.95 -7.09 2.77
N GLY A 201 19.81 -6.58 3.27
CA GLY A 201 18.53 -6.70 2.57
C GLY A 201 17.91 -8.09 2.60
N ASN A 202 18.40 -8.97 3.48
CA ASN A 202 17.75 -10.24 3.78
C ASN A 202 16.97 -10.09 5.10
N SER A 203 15.70 -9.68 4.99
CA SER A 203 14.81 -9.56 6.14
C SER A 203 14.44 -10.95 6.65
N GLU A 204 15.02 -11.33 7.80
CA GLU A 204 14.47 -12.40 8.62
C GLU A 204 13.68 -11.75 9.76
N ASN A 205 12.34 -11.91 9.70
CA ASN A 205 11.33 -11.54 10.69
C ASN A 205 10.80 -10.09 10.65
N VAL A 206 10.13 -9.74 9.55
CA VAL A 206 9.02 -8.78 9.54
C VAL A 206 7.77 -9.47 10.08
N ARG A 207 6.88 -8.71 10.73
CA ARG A 207 5.58 -9.21 11.21
C ARG A 207 4.86 -9.96 10.09
N GLY A 208 4.81 -11.30 10.18
CA GLY A 208 4.17 -12.15 9.17
C GLY A 208 4.89 -13.43 8.75
N GLY A 209 6.12 -13.72 9.23
CA GLY A 209 6.84 -14.95 8.84
C GLY A 209 7.42 -15.75 10.00
N LYS A 210 6.83 -16.90 10.34
CA LYS A 210 7.60 -18.01 10.94
C LYS A 210 8.22 -18.81 9.79
N GLY A 211 9.36 -18.36 9.29
CA GLY A 211 10.19 -19.18 8.39
C GLY A 211 10.95 -20.23 9.20
N GLN A 212 10.60 -21.51 9.02
CA GLN A 212 11.57 -22.59 9.21
C GLN A 212 12.12 -22.97 7.84
N ASP A 213 13.45 -23.05 7.80
CA ASP A 213 14.38 -23.34 6.72
C ASP A 213 13.98 -24.29 5.57
N ALA A 214 14.66 -24.02 4.45
CA ALA A 214 15.29 -24.97 3.52
C ALA A 214 14.55 -25.36 2.21
N GLY A 215 15.09 -24.83 1.10
CA GLY A 215 15.41 -25.59 -0.11
C GLY A 215 14.25 -26.09 -0.98
N GLY A 216 14.08 -25.45 -2.15
CA GLY A 216 13.50 -26.06 -3.35
C GLY A 216 12.06 -26.55 -3.24
N GLY A 217 11.11 -25.74 -3.71
CA GLY A 217 9.68 -26.09 -3.79
C GLY A 217 8.81 -25.11 -3.00
N GLY A 218 7.75 -24.62 -3.62
CA GLY A 218 6.91 -23.52 -3.14
C GLY A 218 6.43 -23.67 -1.70
N THR A 219 6.80 -22.71 -0.85
CA THR A 219 6.06 -22.38 0.38
C THR A 219 5.96 -20.86 0.42
N SER A 220 4.73 -20.36 0.51
CA SER A 220 4.39 -18.94 0.42
C SER A 220 5.07 -18.14 1.54
N ARG A 221 5.79 -17.05 1.20
CA ARG A 221 6.35 -16.09 2.17
C ARG A 221 5.31 -15.06 2.64
N VAL A 222 4.06 -15.22 2.21
CA VAL A 222 2.95 -14.29 2.43
C VAL A 222 2.50 -14.32 3.87
N ASN A 223 2.28 -13.13 4.45
CA ASN A 223 1.64 -12.97 5.75
C ASN A 223 0.19 -13.47 5.66
N PRO A 224 -0.17 -14.61 6.29
CA PRO A 224 -1.52 -15.18 6.15
C PRO A 224 -2.60 -14.23 6.67
N GLN A 225 -2.26 -13.44 7.69
CA GLN A 225 -3.18 -12.45 8.24
C GLN A 225 -3.56 -11.37 7.23
N GLU A 226 -2.60 -10.96 6.38
CA GLU A 226 -2.90 -9.96 5.35
C GLU A 226 -3.85 -10.53 4.29
N VAL A 227 -3.69 -11.81 3.95
CA VAL A 227 -4.61 -12.52 3.05
C VAL A 227 -6.01 -12.56 3.65
N ASP A 228 -6.13 -12.92 4.94
CA ASP A 228 -7.41 -12.96 5.65
C ASP A 228 -8.09 -11.58 5.69
N ASN A 229 -7.31 -10.50 5.91
CA ASN A 229 -7.83 -9.14 5.88
C ASN A 229 -8.34 -8.75 4.48
N MET A 230 -7.59 -9.09 3.43
CA MET A 230 -8.02 -8.83 2.06
C MET A 230 -9.28 -9.62 1.70
N ILE A 231 -9.38 -10.90 2.06
CA ILE A 231 -10.59 -11.70 1.87
C ILE A 231 -11.76 -11.05 2.62
N SER A 232 -11.57 -10.65 3.88
CA SER A 232 -12.60 -9.99 4.69
C SER A 232 -13.10 -8.68 4.06
N LEU A 233 -12.18 -7.89 3.48
CA LEU A 233 -12.54 -6.68 2.73
C LEU A 233 -13.41 -7.02 1.51
N LEU A 234 -13.03 -8.03 0.72
CA LEU A 234 -13.79 -8.46 -0.45
C LEU A 234 -15.15 -9.07 -0.09
N GLU A 235 -15.26 -9.77 1.05
CA GLU A 235 -16.55 -10.27 1.54
C GLU A 235 -17.51 -9.15 1.95
N ASP A 236 -16.99 -8.07 2.56
CA ASP A 236 -17.79 -6.91 2.98
C ASP A 236 -18.17 -6.00 1.80
N LYS A 237 -17.22 -5.71 0.91
CA LYS A 237 -17.42 -4.77 -0.21
C LYS A 237 -17.90 -5.44 -1.49
N GLY A 238 -17.85 -6.76 -1.55
CA GLY A 238 -18.16 -7.57 -2.72
C GLY A 238 -16.92 -7.90 -3.56
N PRO A 239 -17.05 -8.83 -4.53
CA PRO A 239 -15.96 -9.20 -5.42
C PRO A 239 -15.34 -7.99 -6.13
N ALA A 240 -14.02 -7.97 -6.27
CA ALA A 240 -13.27 -6.82 -6.75
C ALA A 240 -12.14 -7.19 -7.72
N LEU A 241 -11.66 -6.19 -8.44
CA LEU A 241 -10.37 -6.21 -9.13
C LEU A 241 -9.25 -6.02 -8.10
N LEU A 242 -8.22 -6.86 -8.14
CA LEU A 242 -7.04 -6.71 -7.29
C LEU A 242 -5.89 -6.14 -8.12
N MET A 243 -5.52 -4.89 -7.83
CA MET A 243 -4.32 -4.27 -8.36
C MET A 243 -3.18 -4.44 -7.37
N VAL A 244 -2.17 -5.22 -7.75
CA VAL A 244 -1.07 -5.62 -6.86
C VAL A 244 0.26 -5.10 -7.38
N HIS A 245 1.07 -4.53 -6.49
CA HIS A 245 2.40 -4.02 -6.85
C HIS A 245 3.51 -4.81 -6.16
N SER A 246 4.52 -5.24 -6.92
CA SER A 246 5.71 -5.87 -6.35
C SER A 246 5.35 -7.03 -5.42
N MET A 247 5.80 -7.02 -4.16
CA MET A 247 5.47 -8.07 -3.18
C MET A 247 3.98 -8.17 -2.83
N GLY A 248 3.19 -7.12 -3.10
CA GLY A 248 1.72 -7.20 -3.04
C GLY A 248 1.15 -8.26 -3.97
N GLY A 249 1.90 -8.64 -5.01
CA GLY A 249 1.57 -9.76 -5.91
C GLY A 249 1.35 -11.06 -5.15
N GLU A 250 2.26 -11.42 -4.24
CA GLU A 250 2.14 -12.67 -3.48
C GLU A 250 0.86 -12.69 -2.62
N ILE A 251 0.44 -11.54 -2.06
CA ILE A 251 -0.82 -11.41 -1.32
C ILE A 251 -2.02 -11.63 -2.26
N GLY A 252 -2.09 -10.91 -3.38
CA GLY A 252 -3.24 -11.02 -4.29
C GLY A 252 -3.37 -12.39 -4.95
N TYR A 253 -2.26 -13.03 -5.30
CA TYR A 253 -2.29 -14.40 -5.82
C TYR A 253 -2.78 -15.39 -4.77
N GLU A 254 -2.38 -15.22 -3.51
CA GLU A 254 -2.88 -16.08 -2.43
C GLU A 254 -4.37 -15.86 -2.15
N VAL A 255 -4.86 -14.61 -2.22
CA VAL A 255 -6.30 -14.32 -2.16
C VAL A 255 -7.04 -15.03 -3.30
N ALA A 256 -6.53 -14.95 -4.54
CA ALA A 256 -7.12 -15.62 -5.69
C ALA A 256 -7.13 -17.16 -5.56
N ARG A 257 -6.07 -17.78 -5.02
CA ARG A 257 -6.04 -19.22 -4.71
C ARG A 257 -7.13 -19.63 -3.72
N GLN A 258 -7.33 -18.83 -2.68
CA GLN A 258 -8.26 -19.20 -1.61
C GLN A 258 -9.71 -18.87 -1.97
N ARG A 259 -9.93 -17.75 -2.66
CA ARG A 259 -11.25 -17.17 -2.96
C ARG A 259 -11.33 -16.61 -4.39
N PRO A 260 -11.20 -17.47 -5.42
CA PRO A 260 -11.27 -17.02 -6.81
C PRO A 260 -12.63 -16.39 -7.14
N ASP A 261 -13.70 -16.76 -6.43
CA ASP A 261 -15.04 -16.19 -6.58
C ASP A 261 -15.12 -14.69 -6.23
N LEU A 262 -14.21 -14.21 -5.39
CA LEU A 262 -14.12 -12.81 -4.96
C LEU A 262 -13.19 -11.97 -5.84
N VAL A 263 -12.39 -12.57 -6.72
CA VAL A 263 -11.41 -11.86 -7.56
C VAL A 263 -11.94 -11.78 -8.99
N LYS A 264 -12.32 -10.56 -9.42
CA LYS A 264 -12.85 -10.31 -10.77
C LYS A 264 -11.79 -10.06 -11.83
N GLY A 265 -10.56 -9.82 -11.40
CA GLY A 265 -9.42 -9.59 -12.26
C GLY A 265 -8.18 -9.26 -11.45
N LEU A 266 -7.01 -9.55 -12.02
CA LEU A 266 -5.70 -9.27 -11.43
C LEU A 266 -4.96 -8.26 -12.32
N ILE A 267 -4.57 -7.14 -11.73
CA ILE A 267 -3.73 -6.12 -12.38
C ILE A 267 -2.39 -6.11 -11.64
N ALA A 268 -1.42 -6.82 -12.20
CA ALA A 268 -0.14 -7.11 -11.57
C ALA A 268 0.97 -6.15 -12.06
N ILE A 269 1.29 -5.17 -11.23
CA ILE A 269 2.29 -4.14 -11.51
C ILE A 269 3.66 -4.61 -11.01
N GLU A 270 4.54 -5.00 -11.93
CA GLU A 270 5.85 -5.59 -11.65
C GLU A 270 5.85 -6.58 -10.45
N PRO A 271 4.98 -7.61 -10.47
CA PRO A 271 4.67 -8.42 -9.31
C PRO A 271 5.81 -9.35 -8.89
N VAL A 272 5.76 -9.78 -7.64
CA VAL A 272 6.49 -10.96 -7.15
C VAL A 272 5.52 -12.14 -7.07
N GLY A 273 6.00 -13.34 -7.41
CA GLY A 273 5.29 -14.59 -7.15
C GLY A 273 4.21 -14.96 -8.16
N SER A 274 4.34 -14.54 -9.43
CA SER A 274 3.40 -14.92 -10.50
C SER A 274 3.17 -16.44 -10.53
N PRO A 275 1.93 -16.92 -10.70
CA PRO A 275 1.63 -18.35 -10.74
C PRO A 275 2.13 -18.95 -12.06
N THR A 276 3.13 -19.83 -11.98
CA THR A 276 3.72 -20.51 -13.14
C THR A 276 3.60 -22.03 -13.06
N ASP A 277 2.77 -22.53 -12.14
CA ASP A 277 2.39 -23.94 -12.08
C ASP A 277 1.19 -24.17 -13.01
N GLU A 278 1.31 -25.15 -13.90
CA GLU A 278 0.34 -25.37 -14.98
C GLU A 278 -1.04 -25.80 -14.44
N GLU A 279 -1.08 -26.66 -13.42
CA GLU A 279 -2.32 -27.12 -12.78
C GLU A 279 -2.98 -25.96 -12.02
N GLU A 280 -2.19 -25.17 -11.29
CA GLU A 280 -2.69 -23.97 -10.61
C GLU A 280 -3.28 -22.94 -11.58
N VAL A 281 -2.63 -22.70 -12.71
CA VAL A 281 -3.12 -21.76 -13.71
C VAL A 281 -4.41 -22.27 -14.36
N GLU A 282 -4.47 -23.53 -14.76
CA GLU A 282 -5.68 -24.13 -15.34
C GLU A 282 -6.86 -24.07 -14.37
N ASP A 283 -6.67 -24.48 -13.11
CA ASP A 283 -7.76 -24.62 -12.14
C ASP A 283 -8.25 -23.29 -11.53
N THR A 284 -7.39 -22.27 -11.48
CA THR A 284 -7.69 -21.01 -10.75
C THR A 284 -7.54 -19.78 -11.64
N PHE A 285 -6.37 -19.58 -12.24
CA PHE A 285 -6.05 -18.28 -12.84
C PHE A 285 -6.57 -18.11 -14.26
N ALA A 286 -6.85 -19.19 -14.99
CA ALA A 286 -7.43 -19.12 -16.33
C ALA A 286 -8.83 -18.49 -16.35
N GLU A 287 -9.58 -18.57 -15.25
CA GLU A 287 -10.91 -17.96 -15.11
C GLU A 287 -10.86 -16.48 -14.69
N ILE A 288 -9.69 -15.97 -14.29
CA ILE A 288 -9.50 -14.61 -13.78
C ILE A 288 -8.75 -13.79 -14.84
N PRO A 289 -9.36 -12.72 -15.41
CA PRO A 289 -8.64 -11.84 -16.32
C PRO A 289 -7.37 -11.27 -15.67
N TYR A 290 -6.26 -11.32 -16.39
CA TYR A 290 -4.93 -11.02 -15.86
C TYR A 290 -4.19 -10.03 -16.75
N LEU A 291 -3.78 -8.89 -16.18
CA LEU A 291 -2.91 -7.91 -16.82
C LEU A 291 -1.62 -7.79 -16.01
N ALA A 292 -0.47 -8.04 -16.61
CA ALA A 292 0.81 -7.63 -16.07
C ALA A 292 1.26 -6.29 -16.68
N VAL A 293 1.87 -5.42 -15.89
CA VAL A 293 2.41 -4.13 -16.36
C VAL A 293 3.87 -3.99 -15.92
N TYR A 294 4.76 -3.72 -16.87
CA TYR A 294 6.20 -3.55 -16.64
C TYR A 294 6.73 -2.25 -17.22
N GLY A 295 7.58 -1.59 -16.43
CA GLY A 295 8.30 -0.38 -16.83
C GLY A 295 9.63 -0.67 -17.52
N ASP A 296 10.58 0.22 -17.33
CA ASP A 296 11.86 0.21 -18.04
C ASP A 296 13.01 -0.28 -17.13
N TYR A 297 14.24 -0.30 -17.67
CA TYR A 297 15.48 -0.61 -16.96
C TYR A 297 15.54 -2.01 -16.33
N LEU A 298 14.76 -2.97 -16.83
CA LEU A 298 14.56 -4.30 -16.23
C LEU A 298 15.86 -5.05 -15.96
N GLU A 299 16.82 -5.01 -16.89
CA GLU A 299 18.13 -5.65 -16.71
C GLU A 299 18.89 -5.05 -15.52
N SER A 300 18.96 -3.72 -15.45
CA SER A 300 19.69 -3.03 -14.38
C SER A 300 19.05 -3.21 -13.01
N ARG A 301 17.73 -3.43 -12.97
CA ARG A 301 16.93 -3.67 -11.77
C ARG A 301 16.78 -5.15 -11.42
N ASN A 302 17.39 -6.04 -12.20
CA ASN A 302 17.27 -7.49 -12.04
C ASN A 302 15.80 -7.97 -12.01
N GLN A 303 14.98 -7.46 -12.94
CA GLN A 303 13.54 -7.76 -13.07
C GLN A 303 13.19 -8.65 -14.27
N VAL A 304 14.16 -8.94 -15.16
CA VAL A 304 13.92 -9.73 -16.39
C VAL A 304 13.26 -11.08 -16.08
N SER A 305 13.73 -11.80 -15.06
CA SER A 305 13.16 -13.09 -14.70
C SER A 305 11.73 -13.00 -14.15
N ARG A 306 11.32 -11.83 -13.62
CA ARG A 306 9.93 -11.61 -13.19
C ARG A 306 9.02 -11.32 -14.37
N LEU A 307 9.53 -10.57 -15.36
CA LEU A 307 8.84 -10.39 -16.63
C LEU A 307 8.61 -11.74 -17.34
N GLU A 308 9.66 -12.56 -17.45
CA GLU A 308 9.56 -13.91 -18.03
C GLU A 308 8.53 -14.79 -17.31
N ALA A 309 8.44 -14.66 -15.98
CA ALA A 309 7.45 -15.41 -15.19
C ALA A 309 6.01 -14.97 -15.49
N VAL A 310 5.73 -13.65 -15.60
CA VAL A 310 4.37 -13.19 -15.96
C VAL A 310 4.01 -13.52 -17.41
N GLN A 311 4.98 -13.48 -18.33
CA GLN A 311 4.78 -13.91 -19.71
C GLN A 311 4.37 -15.39 -19.75
N THR A 312 5.06 -16.23 -18.97
CA THR A 312 4.70 -17.65 -18.81
C THR A 312 3.28 -17.82 -18.25
N THR A 313 2.93 -17.07 -17.19
CA THR A 313 1.56 -17.08 -16.63
C THR A 313 0.51 -16.71 -17.67
N VAL A 314 0.74 -15.62 -18.42
CA VAL A 314 -0.18 -15.14 -19.45
C VAL A 314 -0.34 -16.15 -20.59
N ASP A 315 0.74 -16.76 -21.05
CA ASP A 315 0.69 -17.82 -22.06
C ASP A 315 -0.18 -18.99 -21.57
N MET A 316 0.03 -19.48 -20.34
CA MET A 316 -0.75 -20.56 -19.76
C MET A 316 -2.24 -20.20 -19.58
N ILE A 317 -2.55 -18.97 -19.15
CA ILE A 317 -3.93 -18.47 -19.04
C ILE A 317 -4.61 -18.51 -20.42
N ASN A 318 -3.93 -18.00 -21.45
CA ASN A 318 -4.47 -17.93 -22.81
C ASN A 318 -4.60 -19.30 -23.47
N GLU A 319 -3.67 -20.23 -23.21
CA GLU A 319 -3.74 -21.62 -23.65
C GLU A 319 -4.95 -22.36 -23.06
N ASN A 320 -5.36 -22.00 -21.83
CA ASN A 320 -6.57 -22.50 -21.17
C ASN A 320 -7.85 -21.71 -21.55
N GLY A 321 -7.76 -20.79 -22.52
CA GLY A 321 -8.91 -20.01 -23.02
C GLY A 321 -9.31 -18.83 -22.14
N GLY A 322 -8.48 -18.47 -21.15
CA GLY A 322 -8.64 -17.27 -20.34
C GLY A 322 -8.24 -15.98 -21.07
N THR A 323 -8.10 -14.90 -20.32
CA THR A 323 -7.71 -13.58 -20.85
C THR A 323 -6.51 -13.04 -20.09
N GLY A 324 -5.32 -13.20 -20.68
CA GLY A 324 -4.05 -12.72 -20.15
C GLY A 324 -3.37 -11.73 -21.10
N GLU A 325 -2.82 -10.64 -20.57
CA GLU A 325 -2.04 -9.65 -21.33
C GLU A 325 -0.82 -9.17 -20.54
N VAL A 326 0.29 -8.91 -21.23
CA VAL A 326 1.46 -8.22 -20.67
C VAL A 326 1.61 -6.88 -21.38
N LEU A 327 1.54 -5.80 -20.61
CA LEU A 327 1.83 -4.44 -21.05
C LEU A 327 3.27 -4.09 -20.69
N GLU A 328 4.18 -4.25 -21.65
CA GLU A 328 5.55 -3.76 -21.56
C GLU A 328 5.60 -2.33 -22.09
N LEU A 329 5.71 -1.35 -21.20
CA LEU A 329 5.55 0.07 -21.56
C LEU A 329 6.54 0.52 -22.65
N THR A 330 7.75 -0.03 -22.66
CA THR A 330 8.78 0.30 -23.66
C THR A 330 8.41 -0.15 -25.06
N GLU A 331 7.65 -1.24 -25.20
CA GLU A 331 7.13 -1.71 -26.50
C GLU A 331 6.04 -0.77 -27.06
N GLU A 332 5.30 -0.11 -26.18
CA GLU A 332 4.31 0.94 -26.50
C GLU A 332 4.96 2.33 -26.71
N GLY A 333 6.29 2.41 -26.66
CA GLY A 333 7.03 3.67 -26.82
C GLY A 333 7.03 4.57 -25.57
N ILE A 334 6.59 4.04 -24.43
CA ILE A 334 6.60 4.70 -23.14
C ILE A 334 7.86 4.29 -22.37
N ASN A 335 8.81 5.21 -22.27
CA ASN A 335 10.17 4.92 -21.81
C ASN A 335 10.51 5.67 -20.51
N GLY A 336 11.53 5.15 -19.81
CA GLY A 336 12.09 5.78 -18.61
C GLY A 336 11.32 5.49 -17.33
N ASN A 337 10.33 4.61 -17.37
CA ASN A 337 9.50 4.30 -16.22
C ASN A 337 10.25 3.50 -15.15
N SER A 338 10.01 3.87 -13.89
CA SER A 338 10.61 3.25 -12.71
C SER A 338 9.79 2.05 -12.24
N HIS A 339 10.16 1.45 -11.10
CA HIS A 339 9.32 0.45 -10.42
C HIS A 339 8.03 1.06 -9.86
N LEU A 340 7.98 2.39 -9.71
CA LEU A 340 6.86 3.14 -9.12
C LEU A 340 6.03 3.80 -10.22
N LEU A 341 5.48 2.99 -11.13
CA LEU A 341 4.69 3.45 -12.28
C LEU A 341 3.56 4.42 -11.89
N MET A 342 2.96 4.18 -10.73
CA MET A 342 1.89 5.00 -10.17
C MET A 342 2.34 6.39 -9.68
N VAL A 343 3.64 6.56 -9.44
CA VAL A 343 4.28 7.79 -8.96
C VAL A 343 4.94 8.58 -10.10
N ASP A 344 5.40 7.89 -11.14
CA ASP A 344 6.09 8.47 -12.28
C ASP A 344 5.33 9.66 -12.94
N LYS A 345 6.05 10.56 -13.61
CA LYS A 345 5.53 11.78 -14.25
C LYS A 345 4.42 11.50 -15.26
N ASN A 346 4.49 10.37 -15.94
CA ASN A 346 3.51 9.89 -16.90
C ASN A 346 2.50 8.88 -16.30
N ASN A 347 2.34 8.82 -14.97
CA ASN A 347 1.44 7.87 -14.32
C ASN A 347 0.00 7.88 -14.88
N HIS A 348 -0.49 9.04 -15.34
CA HIS A 348 -1.81 9.20 -15.95
C HIS A 348 -1.95 8.43 -17.27
N GLU A 349 -0.91 8.41 -18.10
CA GLU A 349 -0.87 7.67 -19.36
C GLU A 349 -0.95 6.16 -19.11
N ILE A 350 -0.24 5.68 -18.07
CA ILE A 350 -0.22 4.28 -17.67
C ILE A 350 -1.59 3.87 -17.08
N SER A 351 -2.15 4.68 -16.18
CA SER A 351 -3.49 4.39 -15.64
C SER A 351 -4.56 4.38 -16.72
N SER A 352 -4.45 5.24 -17.75
CA SER A 352 -5.39 5.25 -18.88
C SER A 352 -5.37 3.91 -19.62
N GLN A 353 -4.19 3.35 -19.90
CA GLN A 353 -4.09 2.05 -20.58
C GLN A 353 -4.66 0.90 -19.75
N ILE A 354 -4.46 0.92 -18.43
CA ILE A 354 -5.06 -0.08 -17.54
C ILE A 354 -6.58 0.06 -17.54
N ILE A 355 -7.12 1.28 -17.50
CA ILE A 355 -8.57 1.53 -17.56
C ILE A 355 -9.15 1.10 -18.91
N ASP A 356 -8.46 1.40 -20.03
CA ASP A 356 -8.88 0.98 -21.36
C ASP A 356 -8.89 -0.56 -21.51
N TRP A 357 -7.93 -1.24 -20.86
CA TRP A 357 -7.92 -2.70 -20.77
C TRP A 357 -9.11 -3.22 -19.97
N LEU A 358 -9.40 -2.62 -18.81
CA LEU A 358 -10.56 -3.00 -17.99
C LEU A 358 -11.87 -2.81 -18.73
N ASP A 359 -12.06 -1.69 -19.40
CA ASP A 359 -13.28 -1.42 -20.16
C ASP A 359 -13.54 -2.48 -21.24
N ARG A 360 -12.47 -2.95 -21.90
CA ARG A 360 -12.54 -4.07 -22.85
C ARG A 360 -12.93 -5.38 -22.16
N VAL A 361 -12.21 -5.76 -21.11
CA VAL A 361 -12.39 -7.05 -20.43
C VAL A 361 -13.72 -7.15 -19.70
N GLU A 362 -14.17 -6.10 -19.01
CA GLU A 362 -15.46 -6.09 -18.31
C GLU A 362 -16.64 -6.28 -19.30
N ILE A 363 -16.52 -5.77 -20.54
CA ILE A 363 -17.49 -5.99 -21.61
C ILE A 363 -17.43 -7.43 -22.13
N GLU A 364 -16.23 -7.98 -22.36
CA GLU A 364 -16.03 -9.31 -22.94
C GLU A 364 -16.41 -10.44 -21.98
N SER A 365 -16.05 -10.29 -20.70
CA SER A 365 -16.31 -11.26 -19.63
C SER A 365 -17.68 -11.10 -18.96
N GLY A 366 -18.40 -10.00 -19.24
CA GLY A 366 -19.81 -9.83 -18.88
C GLY A 366 -20.09 -9.65 -17.39
N PHE A 367 -19.17 -9.02 -16.64
CA PHE A 367 -19.33 -8.76 -15.20
C PHE A 367 -19.60 -7.29 -14.83
N LYS A 368 -19.96 -6.43 -15.81
CA LYS A 368 -20.54 -5.09 -15.56
C LYS A 368 -21.97 -5.13 -15.02
#